data_AF-A0A529U4C4-F1
#
_entry.id   AF-A0A529U4C4-F1
#
_cell.length_a   1.000
_cell.length_b   1.000
_cell.length_c   1.000
_cell.angle_alpha   90.00
_cell.angle_beta   90.00
_cell.angle_gamma   90.00
#
_symmetry.space_group_name_H-M   'P 1'
#
loop_
_entity.id
_entity.type
_entity.pdbx_description
1 polymer ?
#
loop_
_entity_poly.entity_id
_entity_poly.type
_entity_poly.pdbx_seq_one_letter_code
_entity_poly.pdbx_strand_id
1 'polypeptide(L)'
;MKKKLKISAESKAALRQFLAGTEVDLGCRPVARREGDRTSTIGIADEAHIDRLVARAATGISIEVLETVPDTRSRMELVSSGNRFLSGEIPGGPGRKE
;
A
#
# COMPACT_ATOMS: atom_id res chain seq x y z
N MET A 1 7.46 9.44 6.19
CA MET A 1 6.37 8.51 6.56
C MET A 1 5.72 8.04 5.29
N LYS A 2 5.45 6.75 5.16
CA LYS A 2 4.81 6.19 3.97
C LYS A 2 3.31 6.43 4.01
N LYS A 3 2.71 6.71 2.86
CA LYS A 3 1.26 6.84 2.72
C LYS A 3 0.75 5.85 1.68
N LYS A 4 -0.45 5.36 1.90
CA LYS A 4 -1.19 4.52 0.97
C LYS A 4 -1.90 5.41 -0.03
N LEU A 5 -1.74 5.08 -1.29
CA LEU A 5 -2.24 5.83 -2.42
C LEU A 5 -3.19 4.94 -3.22
N LYS A 6 -4.28 5.54 -3.69
CA LYS A 6 -5.10 4.99 -4.75
C LYS A 6 -4.78 5.72 -6.04
N ILE A 7 -4.26 4.99 -7.02
CA ILE A 7 -3.89 5.52 -8.34
C ILE A 7 -4.91 4.98 -9.33
N SER A 8 -5.64 5.88 -9.99
CA SER A 8 -6.75 5.55 -10.88
C SER A 8 -6.56 6.14 -12.26
N ALA A 9 -6.70 5.33 -13.31
CA ALA A 9 -6.63 5.74 -14.71
C ALA A 9 -7.88 5.32 -15.48
N GLU A 10 -8.09 5.87 -16.68
CA GLU A 10 -9.20 5.50 -17.57
C GLU A 10 -9.07 4.06 -18.11
N SER A 11 -7.84 3.57 -18.26
CA SER A 11 -7.58 2.22 -18.74
C SER A 11 -6.44 1.55 -18.00
N LYS A 12 -6.44 0.21 -18.01
CA LYS A 12 -5.33 -0.60 -17.48
C LYS A 12 -4.01 -0.32 -18.19
N ALA A 13 -4.05 0.01 -19.49
CA ALA A 13 -2.85 0.34 -20.26
C ALA A 13 -2.24 1.67 -19.78
N ALA A 14 -3.07 2.71 -19.62
CA ALA A 14 -2.63 4.00 -19.09
C ALA A 14 -2.08 3.86 -17.66
N LEU A 15 -2.74 3.07 -16.81
CA LEU A 15 -2.26 2.80 -15.46
C LEU A 15 -0.89 2.11 -15.46
N ARG A 16 -0.72 1.09 -16.30
CA ARG A 16 0.56 0.37 -16.43
C ARG A 16 1.67 1.27 -16.95
N GLN A 17 1.38 2.10 -17.95
CA GLN A 17 2.36 3.02 -18.53
C GLN A 17 2.76 4.12 -17.55
N PHE A 18 1.81 4.63 -16.75
CA PHE A 18 2.10 5.60 -15.70
C PHE A 18 2.99 4.99 -14.61
N LEU A 19 2.69 3.77 -14.17
CA LEU A 19 3.46 3.08 -13.14
C LEU A 19 4.82 2.57 -13.64
N ALA A 20 4.98 2.36 -14.95
CA ALA A 20 6.25 2.00 -15.55
C ALA A 20 7.28 3.10 -15.29
N GLY A 21 8.33 2.77 -14.55
CA GLY A 21 9.36 3.73 -14.14
C GLY A 21 8.96 4.63 -12.97
N THR A 22 8.07 4.18 -12.10
CA THR A 22 7.82 4.82 -10.79
C THR A 22 8.30 3.94 -9.65
N GLU A 23 8.85 4.54 -8.60
CA GLU A 23 9.26 3.86 -7.37
C GLU A 23 8.10 3.74 -6.37
N VAL A 24 6.96 3.23 -6.86
CA VAL A 24 5.78 2.94 -6.01
C VAL A 24 5.83 1.48 -5.61
N ASP A 25 5.76 1.23 -4.31
CA ASP A 25 5.61 -0.14 -3.80
C ASP A 25 4.16 -0.57 -3.97
N LEU A 26 3.91 -1.48 -4.91
CA LEU A 26 2.58 -2.05 -5.15
C LEU A 26 2.37 -3.37 -4.40
N GLY A 27 3.31 -3.76 -3.54
CA GLY A 27 3.35 -5.03 -2.83
C GLY A 27 3.65 -6.23 -3.74
N CYS A 28 3.57 -7.44 -3.16
CA CYS A 28 3.97 -8.67 -3.84
C CYS A 28 3.00 -9.15 -4.94
N ARG A 29 1.75 -8.67 -4.93
CA ARG A 29 0.71 -9.03 -5.90
C ARG A 29 -0.20 -7.82 -6.17
N PRO A 30 0.26 -6.84 -6.97
CA PRO A 30 -0.54 -5.69 -7.34
C PRO A 30 -1.83 -6.13 -8.03
N VAL A 31 -2.97 -5.76 -7.44
CA VAL A 31 -4.29 -5.95 -8.05
C VAL A 31 -4.77 -4.62 -8.61
N ALA A 32 -5.02 -4.60 -9.92
CA ALA A 32 -5.78 -3.53 -10.54
C ALA A 32 -7.27 -3.88 -10.45
N ARG A 33 -8.08 -3.01 -9.84
CA ARG A 33 -9.53 -3.15 -9.77
C ARG A 33 -10.19 -2.18 -10.76
N ARG A 34 -11.34 -2.57 -11.30
CA ARG A 34 -12.17 -1.67 -12.10
C ARG A 34 -13.25 -1.08 -11.17
N GLU A 35 -13.32 0.24 -11.12
CA GLU A 35 -14.34 1.01 -10.42
C GLU A 35 -15.06 1.89 -11.44
N GLY A 36 -16.27 1.50 -11.80
CA GLY A 36 -17.00 2.12 -12.91
C GLY A 36 -16.19 2.04 -14.20
N ASP A 37 -15.90 3.21 -14.78
CA ASP A 37 -15.13 3.30 -16.03
C ASP A 37 -13.62 3.36 -15.83
N ARG A 38 -13.15 3.48 -14.58
CA ARG A 38 -11.73 3.65 -14.25
C ARG A 38 -11.12 2.37 -13.72
N THR A 39 -9.81 2.25 -13.91
CA THR A 39 -8.97 1.19 -13.34
C THR A 39 -8.12 1.77 -12.24
N SER A 40 -8.27 1.28 -11.01
CA SER A 40 -7.54 1.73 -9.83
C SER A 40 -6.58 0.66 -9.30
N THR A 41 -5.48 1.09 -8.70
CA THR A 41 -4.59 0.22 -7.92
C THR A 41 -4.13 0.92 -6.66
N ILE A 42 -3.66 0.14 -5.70
CA ILE A 42 -3.18 0.63 -4.43
C ILE A 42 -1.66 0.52 -4.42
N GLY A 43 -1.00 1.61 -4.04
CA GLY A 43 0.44 1.66 -3.85
C GLY A 43 0.80 2.30 -2.52
N ILE A 44 2.05 2.13 -2.12
CA ILE A 44 2.64 2.76 -0.94
C ILE A 44 3.85 3.58 -1.42
N ALA A 45 3.90 4.84 -1.03
CA ALA A 45 5.05 5.69 -1.32
C ALA A 45 5.28 6.70 -0.19
N ASP A 46 6.50 7.22 -0.10
CA ASP A 46 6.84 8.34 0.77
C ASP A 46 6.38 9.67 0.16
N GLU A 47 6.24 10.70 1.00
CA GLU A 47 5.71 12.02 0.62
C GLU A 47 6.46 12.67 -0.56
N ALA A 48 7.79 12.62 -0.56
CA ALA A 48 8.59 13.12 -1.69
C ALA A 48 8.33 12.36 -3.00
N HIS A 49 7.96 11.08 -2.94
CA HIS A 49 7.57 10.30 -4.12
C HIS A 49 6.14 10.61 -4.56
N ILE A 50 5.24 10.88 -3.61
CA ILE A 50 3.87 11.33 -3.90
C ILE A 50 3.90 12.63 -4.69
N ASP A 51 4.68 13.61 -4.26
CA ASP A 51 4.79 14.90 -4.94
C ASP A 51 5.31 14.74 -6.37
N ARG A 52 6.30 13.85 -6.58
CA ARG A 52 6.79 13.52 -7.93
C ARG A 52 5.74 12.83 -8.79
N LEU A 53 4.95 11.93 -8.22
CA LEU A 53 3.85 11.26 -8.94
C LEU A 53 2.76 12.23 -9.35
N VAL A 54 2.40 13.16 -8.45
CA VAL A 54 1.43 14.23 -8.72
C VAL A 54 1.96 15.16 -9.81
N ALA A 55 3.23 15.55 -9.74
CA ALA A 55 3.87 16.38 -10.77
C ALA A 55 3.94 15.69 -12.14
N ARG A 56 4.10 14.36 -12.17
CA ARG A 56 4.11 13.54 -13.39
C ARG A 56 2.71 13.13 -13.85
N ALA A 57 1.67 13.37 -13.05
CA ALA A 57 0.31 12.94 -13.38
C ALA A 57 -0.14 13.60 -14.69
N ALA A 58 -0.30 12.77 -15.72
CA ALA A 58 -0.83 13.19 -17.00
C ALA A 58 -2.36 13.25 -16.94
N THR A 59 -2.96 13.93 -17.92
CA THR A 59 -4.42 13.96 -18.12
C THR A 59 -4.97 12.53 -18.09
N GLY A 60 -5.97 12.29 -17.23
CA GLY A 60 -6.59 10.98 -17.06
C GLY A 60 -6.00 10.12 -15.93
N ILE A 61 -4.96 10.57 -15.21
CA ILE A 61 -4.47 9.95 -13.96
C ILE A 61 -5.02 10.71 -12.74
N SER A 62 -5.55 9.97 -11.77
CA SER A 62 -5.99 10.50 -10.48
C SER A 62 -5.25 9.78 -9.36
N ILE A 63 -4.71 10.54 -8.41
CA ILE A 63 -3.97 10.04 -7.26
C ILE A 63 -4.69 10.54 -6.01
N GLU A 64 -5.14 9.61 -5.18
CA GLU A 64 -5.82 9.90 -3.93
C GLU A 64 -4.99 9.33 -2.77
N VAL A 65 -4.73 10.15 -1.75
CA VAL A 65 -4.01 9.73 -0.53
C VAL A 65 -5.03 9.21 0.46
N LEU A 66 -4.98 7.91 0.78
CA LEU A 66 -5.98 7.24 1.61
C LEU A 66 -5.65 7.34 3.10
N GLU A 67 -4.47 6.85 3.49
CA GLU A 67 -4.09 6.71 4.90
C GLU A 67 -2.56 6.75 5.05
N THR A 68 -2.10 7.23 6.20
CA THR A 68 -0.68 7.12 6.59
C THR A 68 -0.42 5.69 7.04
N VAL A 69 0.52 5.01 6.40
CA VAL A 69 0.90 3.65 6.78
C VAL A 69 2.03 3.75 7.80
N PRO A 70 1.83 3.35 9.07
CA PRO A 70 2.92 3.25 10.01
C PRO A 70 3.94 2.24 9.47
N ASP A 71 5.21 2.62 9.50
CA ASP A 71 6.32 1.74 9.16
C ASP A 71 6.26 0.45 10.02
N THR A 72 6.82 -0.64 9.50
CA THR A 72 6.90 -1.92 10.21
C THR A 72 7.48 -1.75 11.62
N ARG A 73 8.50 -0.90 11.80
CA ARG A 73 9.06 -0.61 13.13
C ARG A 73 8.06 0.09 14.03
N SER A 74 7.38 1.14 13.54
CA SER A 74 6.32 1.82 14.28
C SER A 74 5.13 0.90 14.59
N ARG A 75 4.81 -0.04 13.70
CA ARG A 75 3.81 -1.09 13.96
C ARG A 75 4.24 -2.03 15.07
N MET A 76 5.53 -2.37 15.16
CA MET A 76 6.04 -3.19 16.26
C MET A 76 5.94 -2.47 17.62
N GLU A 77 6.08 -1.15 17.64
CA GLU A 77 5.90 -0.34 18.86
C GLU A 77 4.43 -0.28 19.33
N LEU A 78 3.47 -0.47 18.42
CA LEU A 78 2.03 -0.53 18.74
C LEU A 78 1.59 -1.88 19.30
N VAL A 79 2.41 -2.92 19.17
CA VAL A 79 2.13 -4.24 19.78
C VAL A 79 2.69 -4.19 21.20
N SER A 80 1.81 -4.23 22.21
CA SER A 80 2.20 -4.19 23.62
C SER A 80 3.21 -5.30 23.95
N SER A 81 4.47 -4.91 24.16
CA SER A 81 5.62 -5.56 24.85
C SER A 81 5.82 -7.09 24.78
N GLY A 82 5.05 -7.83 23.99
CA GLY A 82 4.97 -9.28 23.98
C GLY A 82 5.07 -9.77 22.55
N ASN A 83 6.22 -9.54 21.91
CA ASN A 83 6.52 -10.20 20.65
C ASN A 83 6.79 -11.68 20.94
N ARG A 84 5.72 -12.48 21.01
CA ARG A 84 5.77 -13.92 21.36
C ARG A 84 6.64 -14.75 20.42
N PHE A 85 6.80 -14.27 19.18
CA PHE A 85 7.71 -14.88 18.20
C PHE A 85 9.18 -14.67 18.59
N LEU A 86 9.54 -13.47 19.08
CA LEU A 86 10.89 -13.21 19.59
C LEU A 86 11.14 -13.82 20.97
N SER A 87 10.11 -14.00 21.80
CA SER A 87 10.25 -14.65 23.11
C SER A 87 10.33 -16.18 23.03
N GLY A 88 10.08 -16.78 21.85
CA GLY A 88 10.09 -18.23 21.68
C GLY A 88 8.96 -18.95 22.43
N GLU A 89 7.98 -18.21 22.94
CA GLU A 89 6.83 -18.78 23.63
C GLU A 89 5.89 -19.46 22.64
N ILE A 90 5.94 -20.79 22.62
CA ILE A 90 4.96 -21.61 21.93
C ILE A 90 3.67 -21.60 22.77
N PRO A 91 2.54 -21.11 22.26
CA PRO A 91 1.30 -21.07 23.02
C PRO A 91 0.84 -22.50 23.34
N GLY A 92 0.88 -22.85 24.62
CA GLY A 92 0.30 -24.07 25.16
C GLY A 92 -1.12 -23.80 25.65
N GLY A 93 -2.12 -24.37 24.99
CA GLY A 93 -3.52 -24.32 25.39
C GLY A 93 -4.33 -25.34 24.60
N PRO A 94 -5.48 -25.81 25.12
CA PRO A 94 -6.36 -26.67 24.35
C PRO A 94 -6.86 -25.84 23.16
N GLY A 95 -6.39 -26.16 21.95
CA GLY A 95 -6.73 -25.45 20.72
C GLY A 95 -8.21 -25.64 20.34
N ARG A 96 -9.13 -25.11 21.14
CA ARG A 96 -10.53 -24.95 20.75
C ARG A 96 -10.63 -23.72 19.87
N LYS A 97 -10.87 -23.97 18.58
CA LYS A 97 -11.60 -23.03 17.73
C LYS A 97 -13.07 -23.26 18.04
N GLU A 98 -13.73 -22.28 18.62
CA GLU A 98 -15.18 -22.08 18.45
C GLU A 98 -15.41 -21.17 17.24
#